data_AF-A0A8H6Z7T2-F1
#
_entry.id   AF-A0A8H6Z7T2-F1
#
_cell.length_a   1.000
_cell.length_b   1.000
_cell.length_c   1.000
_cell.angle_alpha   90.00
_cell.angle_beta   90.00
_cell.angle_gamma   90.00
#
_symmetry.space_group_name_H-M   'P 1'
#
loop_
_entity.id
_entity.type
_entity.pdbx_description
1 polymer ?
#
loop_
_entity_poly.entity_id
_entity_poly.type
_entity_poly.pdbx_seq_one_letter_code
_entity_poly.pdbx_strand_id
1 'polypeptide(L)'
;MVRWTPDSQEYQAGIVLTTEQRYHKALMEVERLVVQQLFELTKLGMSSLAYNLRDKIAKALKTWSEAIRHVITDYNEAAASLTPLRERLTFAEVIHMTSLAEFDILCDTQQDIRLLPWTQPARCEAMVLHFGIKHAKEEI
;
A
#
# COMPACT_ATOMS: atom_id res chain seq x y z
N MET A 1 -28.07 -4.04 -21.93
CA MET A 1 -26.98 -4.30 -20.96
C MET A 1 -27.13 -5.72 -20.45
N VAL A 2 -26.09 -6.54 -20.56
CA VAL A 2 -26.10 -7.92 -20.04
C VAL A 2 -25.90 -7.85 -18.53
N ARG A 3 -26.78 -8.52 -17.76
CA ARG A 3 -26.67 -8.60 -16.31
C ARG A 3 -25.65 -9.68 -15.96
N TRP A 4 -24.60 -9.33 -15.22
CA TRP A 4 -23.62 -10.30 -14.75
C TRP A 4 -24.27 -11.25 -13.74
N THR A 5 -24.16 -12.55 -14.01
CA THR A 5 -24.61 -13.64 -13.14
C THR A 5 -23.40 -14.37 -12.56
N PRO A 6 -23.54 -15.13 -11.46
CA PRO A 6 -22.42 -15.85 -10.85
C PRO A 6 -21.68 -16.79 -11.82
N ASP A 7 -22.37 -17.34 -12.82
CA ASP A 7 -21.79 -18.23 -13.83
C ASP A 7 -21.14 -17.48 -15.02
N SER A 8 -21.31 -16.16 -15.09
CA SER A 8 -20.71 -15.35 -16.16
C SER A 8 -19.21 -15.22 -15.96
N GLN A 9 -18.47 -15.30 -17.06
CA GLN A 9 -17.01 -15.18 -17.05
C GLN A 9 -16.57 -13.82 -16.51
N GLU A 10 -17.32 -12.76 -16.81
CA GLU A 10 -17.08 -11.40 -16.33
C GLU A 10 -17.21 -11.30 -14.82
N TYR A 11 -18.21 -11.97 -14.23
CA TYR A 11 -18.38 -12.01 -12.77
C TYR A 11 -17.21 -12.73 -12.10
N GLN A 12 -16.83 -13.91 -12.62
CA GLN A 12 -15.71 -14.68 -12.09
C GLN A 12 -14.37 -13.91 -12.21
N ALA A 13 -14.12 -13.27 -13.35
CA ALA A 13 -12.96 -12.39 -13.54
C ALA A 13 -12.97 -11.21 -12.56
N GLY A 14 -14.14 -10.62 -12.29
CA GLY A 14 -14.30 -9.55 -11.32
C GLY A 14 -13.98 -9.98 -9.88
N ILE A 15 -14.33 -11.22 -9.51
CA ILE A 15 -13.96 -11.78 -8.20
C ILE A 15 -12.44 -11.90 -8.08
N VAL A 16 -11.76 -12.44 -9.08
CA VAL A 16 -10.28 -12.56 -9.10
C VAL A 16 -9.61 -11.19 -8.99
N LEU A 17 -10.07 -10.21 -9.74
CA LEU A 17 -9.54 -8.85 -9.66
C LEU A 17 -9.74 -8.23 -8.27
N THR A 18 -10.90 -8.48 -7.65
CA THR A 18 -11.21 -7.93 -6.32
C THR A 18 -10.37 -8.60 -5.23
N THR A 19 -10.11 -9.91 -5.33
CA THR A 19 -9.25 -10.62 -4.37
C THR A 19 -7.80 -10.19 -4.49
N GLU A 20 -7.29 -10.03 -5.71
CA GLU A 20 -5.95 -9.46 -5.97
C GLU A 20 -5.82 -8.04 -5.42
N GLN A 21 -6.81 -7.17 -5.67
CA GLN A 21 -6.80 -5.81 -5.12
C GLN A 21 -6.84 -5.80 -3.59
N ARG A 22 -7.60 -6.70 -2.96
CA ARG A 22 -7.64 -6.82 -1.49
C ARG A 22 -6.28 -7.21 -0.94
N TYR A 23 -5.61 -8.16 -1.59
CA TYR A 23 -4.25 -8.56 -1.23
C TYR A 23 -3.27 -7.40 -1.35
N HIS A 24 -3.26 -6.69 -2.50
CA HIS A 24 -2.36 -5.55 -2.70
C HIS A 24 -2.61 -4.43 -1.67
N LYS A 25 -3.86 -4.13 -1.33
CA LYS A 25 -4.19 -3.14 -0.30
C LYS A 25 -3.67 -3.55 1.08
N ALA A 26 -3.87 -4.81 1.47
CA ALA A 26 -3.35 -5.31 2.75
C ALA A 26 -1.83 -5.22 2.79
N LEU A 27 -1.16 -5.54 1.67
CA LEU A 27 0.29 -5.46 1.55
C LEU A 27 0.83 -4.04 1.64
N MET A 28 0.22 -3.09 0.93
CA MET A 28 0.57 -1.66 1.04
C MET A 28 0.38 -1.12 2.45
N GLU A 29 -0.63 -1.60 3.19
CA GLU A 29 -0.85 -1.16 4.55
C GLU A 29 0.21 -1.70 5.52
N VAL A 30 0.69 -2.94 5.33
CA VAL A 30 1.83 -3.48 6.10
C VAL A 30 3.04 -2.56 5.90
N GLU A 31 3.36 -2.27 4.65
CA GLU A 31 4.49 -1.42 4.28
C GLU A 31 4.38 -0.01 4.87
N ARG A 32 3.23 0.64 4.72
CA ARG A 32 2.98 1.98 5.23
C ARG A 32 3.26 2.07 6.73
N LEU A 33 2.79 1.08 7.50
CA LEU A 33 2.99 1.04 8.95
C LEU A 33 4.45 0.77 9.33
N VAL A 34 5.13 -0.11 8.58
CA VAL A 34 6.56 -0.39 8.75
C VAL A 34 7.41 0.86 8.52
N VAL A 35 7.19 1.56 7.41
CA VAL A 35 7.90 2.81 7.08
C VAL A 35 7.62 3.86 8.16
N GLN A 36 6.37 4.01 8.58
CA GLN A 36 6.00 4.92 9.67
C GLN A 36 6.75 4.58 10.97
N GLN A 37 6.85 3.30 11.34
CA GLN A 37 7.60 2.87 12.52
C GLN A 37 9.10 3.20 12.41
N LEU A 38 9.72 3.00 11.23
CA LEU A 38 11.13 3.33 10.99
C LEU A 38 11.42 4.82 11.18
N PHE A 39 10.55 5.69 10.65
CA PHE A 39 10.67 7.13 10.86
C PHE A 39 10.64 7.50 12.35
N GLU A 40 9.86 6.77 13.13
CA GLU A 40 9.62 7.11 14.53
C GLU A 40 10.72 6.55 15.45
N LEU A 41 11.27 5.38 15.12
CA LEU A 41 12.51 4.88 15.69
C LEU A 41 13.68 5.82 15.39
N THR A 42 13.76 6.33 14.15
CA THR A 42 14.78 7.33 13.76
C THR A 42 14.64 8.60 14.58
N LYS A 43 13.40 9.09 14.79
CA LYS A 43 13.14 10.24 15.68
C LYS A 43 13.64 9.97 17.08
N LEU A 44 13.43 8.78 17.64
CA LEU A 44 13.87 8.43 18.99
C LEU A 44 15.40 8.42 19.13
N GLY A 45 16.13 8.06 18.07
CA GLY A 45 17.60 8.07 18.02
C GLY A 45 18.24 9.46 17.94
N MET A 46 17.48 10.52 17.63
CA MET A 46 18.02 11.89 17.58
C MET A 46 18.32 12.41 19.00
N SER A 47 19.55 12.85 19.27
CA SER A 47 20.06 13.14 20.62
C SER A 47 19.53 14.41 21.30
N SER A 48 18.32 14.89 20.97
CA SER A 48 17.77 16.16 21.50
C SER A 48 16.25 16.18 21.74
N LEU A 49 15.61 15.05 22.07
CA LEU A 49 14.17 15.07 22.38
C LEU A 49 13.88 15.27 23.87
N ALA A 50 12.98 16.21 24.17
CA ALA A 50 12.39 16.36 25.49
C ALA A 50 11.65 15.08 25.93
N TYR A 51 11.59 14.83 27.24
CA TYR A 51 10.97 13.64 27.83
C TYR A 51 9.51 13.41 27.35
N ASN A 52 8.71 14.48 27.27
CA ASN A 52 7.33 14.41 26.79
C ASN A 52 7.21 13.94 25.34
N LEU A 53 8.22 14.21 24.51
CA LEU A 53 8.23 13.78 23.12
C LEU A 53 8.62 12.29 23.02
N ARG A 54 9.51 11.82 23.89
CA ARG A 54 9.83 10.38 24.03
C ARG A 54 8.62 9.56 24.46
N ASP A 55 7.83 10.06 25.43
CA ASP A 55 6.59 9.40 25.87
C ASP A 55 5.57 9.29 24.73
N LYS A 56 5.40 10.35 23.93
CA LYS A 56 4.52 10.33 22.75
C LYS A 56 4.99 9.30 21.70
N ILE A 57 6.29 9.26 21.41
CA ILE A 57 6.86 8.29 20.47
C ILE A 57 6.67 6.87 21.00
N ALA A 58 6.92 6.61 22.29
CA ALA A 58 6.71 5.29 22.89
C ALA A 58 5.25 4.82 22.81
N LYS A 59 4.29 5.71 23.09
CA LYS A 59 2.86 5.43 22.92
C LYS A 59 2.52 5.12 21.47
N ALA A 60 3.03 5.91 20.54
CA ALA A 60 2.79 5.72 19.12
C ALA A 60 3.38 4.38 18.62
N LEU A 61 4.61 4.03 19.04
CA LEU A 61 5.23 2.72 18.77
C LEU A 61 4.39 1.55 19.27
N LYS A 62 3.78 1.67 20.46
CA LYS A 62 2.87 0.65 21.00
C LYS A 62 1.62 0.51 20.13
N THR A 63 0.96 1.63 19.80
CA THR A 63 -0.23 1.64 18.94
C THR A 63 0.07 1.05 17.56
N TRP A 64 1.23 1.37 16.97
CA TRP A 64 1.62 0.77 15.69
C TRP A 64 1.94 -0.71 15.80
N SER A 65 2.55 -1.17 16.90
CA SER A 65 2.80 -2.61 17.11
C SER A 65 1.49 -3.41 17.13
N GLU A 66 0.43 -2.84 17.71
CA GLU A 66 -0.92 -3.43 17.68
C GLU A 66 -1.53 -3.36 16.27
N ALA A 67 -1.40 -2.23 15.58
CA ALA A 67 -1.88 -2.07 14.20
C ALA A 67 -1.20 -3.04 13.22
N ILE A 68 0.12 -3.22 13.31
CA ILE A 68 0.88 -4.16 12.47
C ILE A 68 0.37 -5.60 12.66
N ARG A 69 0.05 -6.02 13.89
CA ARG A 69 -0.54 -7.35 14.14
C ARG A 69 -1.88 -7.53 13.43
N HIS A 70 -2.74 -6.51 13.45
CA HIS A 70 -4.02 -6.54 12.75
C HIS A 70 -3.82 -6.62 11.24
N VAL A 71 -2.98 -5.76 10.68
CA VAL A 71 -2.75 -5.71 9.24
C VAL A 71 -2.05 -6.98 8.72
N ILE A 72 -1.17 -7.60 9.50
CA ILE A 72 -0.61 -8.92 9.19
C ILE A 72 -1.71 -9.98 9.12
N THR A 73 -2.71 -9.91 10.00
CA THR A 73 -3.85 -10.83 9.98
C THR A 73 -4.65 -10.65 8.70
N ASP A 74 -4.99 -9.40 8.36
CA ASP A 74 -5.71 -9.06 7.12
C ASP A 74 -4.94 -9.48 5.86
N TYR A 75 -3.62 -9.28 5.87
CA TYR A 75 -2.71 -9.73 4.81
C TYR A 75 -2.76 -11.25 4.66
N ASN A 76 -2.63 -12.00 5.76
CA ASN A 76 -2.63 -13.47 5.73
C ASN A 76 -3.97 -14.04 5.27
N GLU A 77 -5.09 -13.40 5.62
CA GLU A 77 -6.42 -13.75 5.10
C GLU A 77 -6.55 -13.49 3.60
N ALA A 78 -6.06 -12.33 3.14
CA ALA A 78 -6.08 -11.99 1.72
C ALA A 78 -5.14 -12.91 0.90
N ALA A 79 -3.94 -13.18 1.41
CA ALA A 79 -2.96 -14.10 0.83
C ALA A 79 -3.51 -15.53 0.71
N ALA A 80 -4.31 -15.97 1.68
CA ALA A 80 -4.96 -17.27 1.66
C ALA A 80 -6.10 -17.37 0.63
N SER A 81 -6.64 -16.22 0.19
CA SER A 81 -7.74 -16.14 -0.78
C SER A 81 -7.26 -16.09 -2.24
N LEU A 82 -5.93 -16.03 -2.47
CA LEU A 82 -5.34 -15.99 -3.80
C LEU A 82 -5.07 -17.38 -4.37
N THR A 83 -5.02 -17.45 -5.70
CA THR A 83 -4.60 -18.63 -6.46
C THR A 83 -3.52 -18.19 -7.45
N PRO A 84 -2.24 -18.57 -7.29
CA PRO A 84 -1.69 -19.46 -6.26
C PRO A 84 -1.66 -18.83 -4.85
N LEU A 85 -1.66 -19.70 -3.84
CA LEU A 85 -1.57 -19.31 -2.44
C LEU A 85 -0.26 -18.53 -2.20
N ARG A 86 -0.34 -17.39 -1.51
CA ARG A 86 0.84 -16.60 -1.14
C ARG A 86 1.37 -16.98 0.24
N GLU A 87 2.65 -16.72 0.46
CA GLU A 87 3.31 -16.98 1.75
C GLU A 87 2.72 -16.11 2.85
N ARG A 88 2.62 -16.70 4.05
CA ARG A 88 2.13 -16.00 5.24
C ARG A 88 3.25 -15.17 5.84
N LEU A 89 2.88 -14.00 6.35
CA LEU A 89 3.76 -13.09 7.04
C LEU A 89 3.55 -13.23 8.55
N THR A 90 4.64 -13.31 9.31
CA THR A 90 4.61 -13.29 10.78
C THR A 90 5.09 -11.95 11.30
N PHE A 91 4.67 -11.60 12.52
CA PHE A 91 5.13 -10.37 13.18
C PHE A 91 6.65 -10.38 13.39
N ALA A 92 7.25 -11.53 13.68
CA ALA A 92 8.69 -11.66 13.87
C ALA A 92 9.46 -11.35 12.58
N GLU A 93 8.99 -11.84 11.43
CA GLU A 93 9.59 -11.54 10.13
C GLU A 93 9.50 -10.06 9.80
N VAL A 94 8.35 -9.42 10.04
CA VAL A 94 8.20 -7.96 9.83
C VAL A 94 9.18 -7.17 10.69
N ILE A 95 9.30 -7.51 11.97
CA ILE A 95 10.26 -6.83 12.87
C ILE A 95 11.71 -7.08 12.42
N HIS A 96 12.04 -8.30 12.00
CA HIS A 96 13.36 -8.61 11.47
C HIS A 96 13.68 -7.78 10.21
N MET A 97 12.76 -7.74 9.25
CA MET A 97 12.91 -6.95 8.02
C MET A 97 13.02 -5.44 8.30
N THR A 98 12.20 -4.90 9.22
CA THR A 98 12.33 -3.49 9.64
C THR A 98 13.69 -3.21 10.26
N SER A 99 14.22 -4.11 11.10
CA SER A 99 15.52 -3.92 11.75
C SER A 99 16.69 -3.89 10.77
N LEU A 100 16.59 -4.62 9.65
CA LEU A 100 17.60 -4.63 8.60
C LEU A 100 17.45 -3.46 7.62
N ALA A 101 16.37 -2.67 7.72
CA ALA A 101 15.95 -1.70 6.70
C ALA A 101 15.81 -2.32 5.29
N GLU A 102 15.73 -3.65 5.22
CA GLU A 102 15.55 -4.45 4.01
C GLU A 102 14.07 -4.89 3.98
N PHE A 103 13.20 -4.03 3.44
CA PHE A 103 11.78 -4.35 3.28
C PHE A 103 11.43 -4.48 1.79
N ASP A 104 11.97 -5.52 1.15
CA ASP A 104 11.79 -5.79 -0.29
C ASP A 104 10.48 -6.50 -0.66
N ILE A 105 9.55 -6.65 0.31
CA ILE A 105 8.17 -7.12 0.07
C ILE A 105 7.46 -6.31 -1.03
N LEU A 106 7.95 -5.09 -1.29
CA LEU A 106 7.51 -4.16 -2.33
C LEU A 106 7.74 -4.60 -3.77
N CYS A 107 8.67 -5.53 -4.02
CA CYS A 107 8.94 -5.98 -5.38
C CYS A 107 7.74 -6.66 -6.04
N ASP A 108 6.82 -7.22 -5.24
CA ASP A 108 5.62 -7.91 -5.72
C ASP A 108 4.46 -6.95 -6.06
N THR A 109 4.49 -5.69 -5.62
CA THR A 109 3.36 -4.73 -5.75
C THR A 109 3.64 -3.52 -6.62
N GLN A 110 4.90 -3.12 -6.80
CA GLN A 110 5.21 -1.95 -7.61
C GLN A 110 5.10 -2.25 -9.10
N GLN A 111 3.92 -1.96 -9.66
CA GLN A 111 3.96 -1.27 -10.94
C GLN A 111 4.69 0.04 -10.70
N ASP A 112 5.95 0.12 -11.11
CA ASP A 112 6.70 1.36 -11.04
C ASP A 112 5.97 2.41 -11.88
N ILE A 113 5.24 3.30 -11.20
CA ILE A 113 4.43 4.33 -11.85
C ILE A 113 5.30 5.25 -12.71
N ARG A 114 6.61 5.36 -12.42
CA ARG A 114 7.58 6.13 -13.21
C ARG A 114 7.80 5.53 -14.61
N LEU A 115 7.46 4.26 -14.80
CA LEU A 115 7.48 3.60 -16.10
C LEU A 115 6.19 3.83 -16.90
N LEU A 116 5.13 4.35 -16.28
CA LEU A 116 3.85 4.54 -16.95
C LEU A 116 3.91 5.72 -17.92
N PRO A 117 3.29 5.61 -19.11
CA PRO A 117 3.30 6.67 -20.12
C PRO A 117 2.88 8.05 -19.61
N TRP A 118 1.92 8.09 -18.68
CA TRP A 118 1.34 9.32 -18.15
C TRP A 118 2.18 9.99 -17.06
N THR A 119 3.25 9.38 -16.56
CA THR A 119 4.17 10.06 -15.63
C THR A 119 5.29 10.84 -16.34
N GLN A 120 5.38 10.72 -17.67
CA GLN A 120 6.31 11.50 -18.47
C GLN A 120 5.87 12.97 -18.54
N PRO A 121 6.71 13.96 -18.16
CA PRO A 121 6.33 15.37 -18.09
C PRO A 121 5.71 15.91 -19.38
N ALA A 122 6.31 15.59 -20.53
CA ALA A 122 5.79 16.02 -21.84
C ALA A 122 4.38 15.49 -22.14
N ARG A 123 4.05 14.29 -21.66
CA ARG A 123 2.72 13.68 -21.85
C ARG A 123 1.71 14.27 -20.86
N CYS A 124 2.11 14.55 -19.62
CA CYS A 124 1.29 15.29 -18.66
C CYS A 124 0.89 16.67 -19.20
N GLU A 125 1.86 17.43 -19.69
CA GLU A 125 1.63 18.78 -20.22
C GLU A 125 0.68 18.76 -21.43
N ALA A 126 0.89 17.83 -22.37
CA ALA A 126 -0.01 17.66 -23.51
C ALA A 126 -1.44 17.28 -23.08
N MET A 127 -1.57 16.44 -22.06
CA MET A 127 -2.87 16.00 -21.54
C MET A 127 -3.61 17.14 -20.83
N VAL A 128 -2.91 17.94 -20.01
CA VAL A 128 -3.45 19.15 -19.36
C VAL A 128 -3.92 20.17 -20.40
N LEU A 129 -3.13 20.43 -21.44
CA LEU A 129 -3.52 21.32 -22.54
C LEU A 129 -4.76 20.82 -23.29
N HIS A 130 -4.80 19.53 -23.61
CA HIS A 130 -5.93 18.93 -24.31
C HIS A 130 -7.24 19.04 -23.52
N PHE A 131 -7.21 18.68 -22.23
CA PHE A 131 -8.39 18.77 -21.38
C PHE A 131 -8.76 20.22 -21.04
N GLY A 132 -7.79 21.12 -20.91
CA GLY A 132 -8.04 22.56 -20.76
C GLY A 132 -8.80 23.14 -21.96
N ILE A 133 -8.40 22.82 -23.19
CA ILE A 133 -9.11 23.25 -24.41
C ILE A 133 -10.50 22.62 -24.50
N LYS A 134 -10.66 21.36 -24.07
CA LYS A 134 -11.93 20.66 -24.11
C LYS A 134 -12.93 21.26 -23.12
N HIS A 135 -12.53 21.51 -21.88
CA HIS A 135 -13.37 22.15 -20.86
C HIS A 135 -13.69 23.60 -21.20
N ALA A 136 -12.75 24.35 -21.79
CA ALA A 136 -13.01 25.72 -22.25
C ALA A 136 -14.15 25.81 -23.30
N LYS A 137 -14.46 24.72 -24.02
CA LYS A 137 -15.60 24.66 -24.96
C LYS A 137 -16.91 24.23 -24.29
N GLU A 138 -16.87 23.70 -23.08
CA GLU A 138 -18.03 23.29 -22.29
C GLU A 138 -18.56 24.44 -21.41
N GLU A 139 -17.73 25.45 -21.13
CA GLU A 139 -18.08 26.65 -20.33
C GLU A 139 -18.68 27.82 -21.15
N ILE A 140 -18.88 27.63 -22.46
CA ILE A 140 -19.52 28.59 -23.37
C ILE A 140 -20.97 28.15 -23.64
#